data_AF-A0A1M6FHR7-F1
#
_entry.id   AF-A0A1M6FHR7-F1
#
_cell.length_a   1.000
_cell.length_b   1.000
_cell.length_c   1.000
_cell.angle_alpha   90.00
_cell.angle_beta   90.00
_cell.angle_gamma   90.00
#
_symmetry.space_group_name_H-M   'P 1'
#
loop_
_entity.id
_entity.type
_entity.pdbx_description
1 polymer ?
#
loop_
_entity_poly.entity_id
_entity_poly.type
_entity_poly.pdbx_seq_one_letter_code
_entity_poly.pdbx_strand_id
1 'polypeptide(L)'
;MKKTISSNRLTIDLTDDNKNILERYKSILHNPFGTIVNNIIGTFCDAPTEVKEETLNFYKRQLKSLHKQMDTASPFELNDIMRKTQYYTDMATYLNGGQRINLDELFSKPDMVRYDIKDGYVLVPDNWIVANPEDAKDCSYAGVIECRRKDFNVPHFLFYTNRRSNEYDKKFRDSINKRCCNKWPKFTEILRQQVEPIDDPKNPGHQLNADEWMAAPNLGHFELYVKDESDYPANYEPPFGAMVVHTAKKGE
;
A
#
# COMPACT_ATOMS: atom_id res chain seq x y z
N MET A 1 33.47 22.23 32.13
CA MET A 1 34.16 20.91 32.14
C MET A 1 34.34 20.44 30.70
N LYS A 2 35.57 20.32 30.21
CA LYS A 2 35.85 19.66 28.91
C LYS A 2 35.60 18.17 29.09
N LYS A 3 34.59 17.61 28.42
CA LYS A 3 34.42 16.14 28.33
C LYS A 3 35.66 15.60 27.60
N THR A 4 36.53 14.89 28.31
CA THR A 4 37.65 14.17 27.71
C THR A 4 37.04 13.03 26.90
N ILE A 5 37.03 13.15 25.58
CA ILE A 5 36.57 12.07 24.69
C ILE A 5 37.64 10.98 24.75
N SER A 6 37.28 9.84 25.34
CA SER A 6 38.11 8.63 25.33
C SER A 6 38.19 8.09 23.89
N SER A 7 39.41 7.95 23.36
CA SER A 7 39.62 7.37 22.03
C SER A 7 39.97 5.88 22.16
N ASN A 8 39.21 5.01 21.49
CA ASN A 8 39.51 3.58 21.36
C ASN A 8 40.13 3.29 20.00
N ARG A 9 41.17 2.44 19.94
CA ARG A 9 41.80 2.02 18.68
C ARG A 9 41.19 0.73 18.17
N LEU A 10 40.95 0.69 16.86
CA LEU A 10 40.42 -0.47 16.13
C LEU A 10 41.30 -0.72 14.90
N THR A 11 41.62 -1.98 14.63
CA THR A 11 42.28 -2.43 13.39
C THR A 11 41.26 -3.19 12.56
N ILE A 12 41.13 -2.83 11.28
CA ILE A 12 40.19 -3.45 10.33
C ILE A 12 40.90 -3.78 9.02
N ASP A 13 40.54 -4.89 8.41
CA ASP A 13 40.93 -5.23 7.04
C ASP A 13 39.91 -4.65 6.07
N LEU A 14 40.40 -3.88 5.09
CA LEU A 14 39.59 -3.34 4.00
C LEU A 14 39.93 -4.08 2.72
N THR A 15 38.92 -4.34 1.90
CA THR A 15 39.15 -4.69 0.49
C THR A 15 39.84 -3.52 -0.21
N ASP A 16 40.56 -3.81 -1.29
CA ASP A 16 41.23 -2.78 -2.09
C ASP A 16 40.25 -1.69 -2.56
N ASP A 17 39.06 -2.09 -3.00
CA ASP A 17 38.00 -1.17 -3.42
C ASP A 17 37.53 -0.26 -2.27
N ASN A 18 37.28 -0.83 -1.09
CA ASN A 18 36.83 -0.04 0.07
C ASN A 18 37.92 0.92 0.55
N LYS A 19 39.20 0.50 0.50
CA LYS A 19 40.34 1.37 0.78
C LYS A 19 40.40 2.54 -0.20
N ASN A 20 40.24 2.28 -1.50
CA ASN A 20 40.24 3.32 -2.54
C ASN A 20 39.08 4.32 -2.35
N ILE A 21 37.89 3.83 -1.98
CA ILE A 21 36.74 4.70 -1.65
C ILE A 21 37.07 5.58 -0.44
N LEU A 22 37.67 5.02 0.61
CA LEU A 22 38.00 5.76 1.83
C LEU A 22 39.10 6.82 1.60
N GLU A 23 40.13 6.49 0.80
CA GLU A 23 41.15 7.46 0.37
C GLU A 23 40.54 8.62 -0.43
N ARG A 24 39.60 8.32 -1.34
CA ARG A 24 38.86 9.35 -2.06
C ARG A 24 38.12 10.29 -1.10
N TYR A 25 37.38 9.75 -0.13
CA TYR A 25 36.68 10.60 0.85
C TYR A 25 37.63 11.40 1.75
N LYS A 26 38.80 10.84 2.12
CA LYS A 26 39.85 11.59 2.81
C LYS A 26 40.37 12.76 1.99
N SER A 27 40.55 12.56 0.68
CA SER A 27 40.96 13.66 -0.22
C SER A 27 39.91 14.76 -0.35
N ILE A 28 38.62 14.40 -0.39
CA ILE A 28 37.50 15.34 -0.55
C ILE A 28 37.20 16.10 0.75
N LEU A 29 37.13 15.38 1.86
CA LEU A 29 36.70 15.93 3.15
C LEU A 29 37.86 16.48 3.99
N HIS A 30 39.11 16.24 3.55
CA HIS A 30 40.34 16.60 4.26
C HIS A 30 40.40 16.12 5.72
N ASN A 31 39.75 14.99 6.00
CA ASN A 31 39.64 14.41 7.34
C ASN A 31 40.42 13.10 7.46
N PRO A 32 41.04 12.81 8.63
CA PRO A 32 41.62 11.49 8.90
C PRO A 32 40.57 10.37 8.80
N PHE A 33 41.01 9.15 8.48
CA PHE A 33 40.11 7.99 8.37
C PHE A 33 39.27 7.78 9.63
N GLY A 34 39.87 7.91 10.82
CA GLY A 34 39.14 7.80 12.08
C GLY A 34 37.97 8.78 12.15
N THR A 35 38.16 10.03 11.75
CA THR A 35 37.08 11.03 11.72
C THR A 35 36.00 10.68 10.72
N ILE A 36 36.37 10.22 9.51
CA ILE A 36 35.40 9.82 8.48
C ILE A 36 34.56 8.64 8.96
N VAL A 37 35.20 7.62 9.52
CA VAL A 37 34.51 6.42 10.05
C VAL A 37 33.58 6.80 11.20
N ASN A 38 34.04 7.61 12.16
CA ASN A 38 33.18 8.08 13.26
C ASN A 38 31.99 8.91 12.75
N ASN A 39 32.18 9.73 11.72
CA ASN A 39 31.08 10.49 11.11
C ASN A 39 30.07 9.57 10.43
N ILE A 40 30.52 8.56 9.69
CA ILE A 40 29.63 7.56 9.07
C ILE A 40 28.82 6.83 10.16
N ILE A 41 29.49 6.41 11.24
CA ILE A 41 28.82 5.75 12.37
C ILE A 41 27.78 6.66 13.00
N GLY A 42 28.15 7.90 13.35
CA GLY A 42 27.22 8.86 13.97
C GLY A 42 26.07 9.28 13.05
N THR A 43 26.29 9.26 11.73
CA THR A 43 25.25 9.68 10.75
C THR A 43 24.29 8.55 10.40
N PHE A 44 24.79 7.33 10.19
CA PHE A 44 24.00 6.22 9.66
C PHE A 44 23.69 5.14 10.70
N CYS A 45 24.68 4.77 11.54
CA CYS A 45 24.47 3.74 12.56
C CYS A 45 23.63 4.27 13.73
N ASP A 46 23.93 5.50 14.17
CA ASP A 46 23.28 6.17 15.31
C ASP A 46 22.12 7.09 14.90
N ALA A 47 21.63 6.97 13.66
CA ALA A 47 20.47 7.74 13.24
C ALA A 47 19.24 7.44 14.13
N PRO A 48 18.42 8.45 14.49
CA PRO A 48 17.17 8.25 15.21
C PRO A 48 16.25 7.25 14.50
N THR A 49 15.45 6.52 15.27
CA THR A 49 14.54 5.50 14.74
C THR A 49 13.60 6.07 13.68
N GLU A 50 13.05 7.27 13.91
CA GLU A 50 12.13 7.93 12.99
C GLU A 50 12.80 8.22 11.64
N VAL A 51 14.07 8.67 11.67
CA VAL A 51 14.86 8.95 10.46
C VAL A 51 15.18 7.65 9.71
N LYS A 52 15.50 6.58 10.44
CA LYS A 52 15.74 5.25 9.85
C LYS A 52 14.48 4.71 9.17
N GLU A 53 13.33 4.81 9.82
CA GLU A 53 12.04 4.38 9.28
C GLU A 53 11.63 5.19 8.04
N GLU A 54 11.77 6.50 8.08
CA GLU A 54 11.47 7.37 6.93
C GLU A 54 12.38 7.03 5.73
N THR A 55 13.68 6.86 5.99
CA THR A 55 14.67 6.51 4.95
C THR A 55 14.40 5.11 4.39
N LEU A 56 14.05 4.15 5.25
CA LEU A 56 13.65 2.79 4.85
C LEU A 56 12.42 2.82 3.95
N ASN A 57 11.42 3.64 4.28
CA ASN A 57 10.22 3.82 3.47
C ASN A 57 10.53 4.49 2.12
N PHE A 58 11.47 5.43 2.08
CA PHE A 58 12.00 5.96 0.82
C PHE A 58 12.62 4.86 -0.05
N TYR A 59 13.50 4.02 0.50
CA TYR A 59 14.10 2.92 -0.26
C TYR A 59 13.08 1.90 -0.76
N LYS A 60 12.07 1.54 0.06
CA LYS A 60 10.97 0.67 -0.35
C LYS A 60 10.20 1.24 -1.56
N ARG A 61 9.92 2.55 -1.58
CA ARG A 61 9.29 3.23 -2.72
C ARG A 61 10.17 3.20 -3.98
N GLN A 62 11.46 3.47 -3.83
CA GLN A 62 12.41 3.39 -4.95
C GLN A 62 12.49 1.97 -5.52
N LEU A 63 12.51 0.94 -4.67
CA LEU A 63 12.49 -0.47 -5.09
C LEU A 63 11.24 -0.80 -5.90
N LYS A 64 10.05 -0.39 -5.44
CA LYS A 64 8.80 -0.55 -6.22
C LYS A 64 8.87 0.13 -7.58
N SER A 65 9.39 1.36 -7.64
CA SER A 65 9.54 2.11 -8.89
C SER A 65 10.49 1.43 -9.87
N LEU A 66 11.63 0.93 -9.38
CA LEU A 66 12.60 0.19 -10.18
C LEU A 66 12.00 -1.12 -10.69
N HIS A 67 11.25 -1.84 -9.86
CA HIS A 67 10.56 -3.07 -10.26
C HIS A 67 9.57 -2.81 -11.41
N LYS A 68 8.72 -1.77 -11.31
CA LYS A 68 7.82 -1.35 -12.40
C LYS A 68 8.57 -0.97 -13.69
N GLN A 69 9.78 -0.40 -13.58
CA GLN A 69 10.60 -0.06 -14.76
C GLN A 69 11.16 -1.30 -15.46
N MET A 70 11.45 -2.39 -14.72
CA MET A 70 11.98 -3.63 -15.30
C MET A 70 11.04 -4.23 -16.35
N ASP A 71 9.73 -4.11 -16.18
CA ASP A 71 8.72 -4.67 -17.10
C ASP A 71 8.77 -4.05 -18.51
N THR A 72 9.37 -2.87 -18.64
CA THR A 72 9.42 -2.10 -19.91
C THR A 72 10.84 -1.77 -20.36
N ALA A 73 11.86 -2.20 -19.61
CA ALA A 73 13.25 -1.86 -19.86
C ALA A 73 13.86 -2.64 -21.02
N SER A 74 14.72 -1.98 -21.80
CA SER A 74 15.63 -2.66 -22.72
C SER A 74 16.71 -3.47 -21.97
N PRO A 75 17.38 -4.45 -22.63
CA PRO A 75 18.44 -5.23 -21.98
C PRO A 75 19.59 -4.41 -21.41
N PHE A 76 19.91 -3.25 -22.01
CA PHE A 76 20.95 -2.35 -21.51
C PHE A 76 20.51 -1.61 -20.25
N GLU A 77 19.28 -1.11 -20.22
CA GLU A 77 18.69 -0.43 -19.06
C GLU A 77 18.51 -1.40 -17.89
N LEU A 78 18.20 -2.66 -18.18
CA LEU A 78 18.00 -3.69 -17.16
C LEU A 78 19.22 -3.86 -16.25
N ASN A 79 20.44 -3.83 -16.80
CA ASN A 79 21.67 -3.92 -15.99
C ASN A 79 21.83 -2.75 -15.01
N ASP A 80 21.51 -1.52 -15.43
CA ASP A 80 21.57 -0.35 -14.54
C ASP A 80 20.48 -0.42 -13.46
N ILE A 81 19.27 -0.83 -13.83
CA ILE A 81 18.15 -1.01 -12.91
C ILE A 81 18.46 -2.11 -11.88
N MET A 82 19.02 -3.25 -12.31
CA MET A 82 19.43 -4.33 -11.41
C MET A 82 20.50 -3.86 -10.41
N ARG A 83 21.51 -3.12 -10.88
CA ARG A 83 22.55 -2.56 -10.00
C ARG A 83 21.97 -1.60 -8.98
N LYS A 84 21.09 -0.68 -9.40
CA LYS A 84 20.39 0.24 -8.48
C LYS A 84 19.51 -0.51 -7.48
N THR A 85 18.81 -1.55 -7.94
CA THR A 85 17.96 -2.41 -7.10
C THR A 85 18.78 -3.08 -6.01
N GLN A 86 19.96 -3.60 -6.34
CA GLN A 86 20.88 -4.18 -5.36
C GLN A 86 21.30 -3.15 -4.30
N TYR A 87 21.73 -1.95 -4.71
CA TYR A 87 22.11 -0.89 -3.77
C TYR A 87 20.96 -0.51 -2.81
N TYR A 88 19.76 -0.30 -3.33
CA TYR A 88 18.61 0.00 -2.48
C TYR A 88 18.26 -1.16 -1.56
N THR A 89 18.38 -2.41 -2.02
CA THR A 89 18.12 -3.59 -1.20
C THR A 89 19.11 -3.70 -0.05
N ASP A 90 20.40 -3.44 -0.29
CA ASP A 90 21.45 -3.50 0.73
C ASP A 90 21.25 -2.40 1.78
N MET A 91 20.99 -1.15 1.34
CA MET A 91 20.71 -0.04 2.26
C MET A 91 19.45 -0.28 3.10
N ALA A 92 18.40 -0.80 2.47
CA ALA A 92 17.14 -1.05 3.15
C ALA A 92 17.26 -2.23 4.14
N THR A 93 18.01 -3.29 3.78
CA THR A 93 18.36 -4.39 4.69
C THR A 93 19.15 -3.90 5.89
N TYR A 94 20.13 -3.02 5.67
CA TYR A 94 20.91 -2.43 6.75
C TYR A 94 20.03 -1.63 7.72
N LEU A 95 19.17 -0.75 7.21
CA LEU A 95 18.25 0.04 8.04
C LEU A 95 17.20 -0.82 8.75
N ASN A 96 16.88 -2.00 8.20
CA ASN A 96 15.97 -2.98 8.80
C ASN A 96 16.70 -3.93 9.77
N GLY A 97 17.74 -3.45 10.47
CA GLY A 97 18.47 -4.25 11.47
C GLY A 97 19.22 -5.45 10.88
N GLY A 98 19.57 -5.41 9.59
CA GLY A 98 20.18 -6.52 8.86
C GLY A 98 19.18 -7.58 8.36
N GLN A 99 17.88 -7.41 8.63
CA GLN A 99 16.86 -8.32 8.12
C GLN A 99 16.51 -7.97 6.68
N ARG A 100 16.59 -8.96 5.79
CA ARG A 100 16.23 -8.78 4.37
C ARG A 100 14.77 -8.37 4.24
N ILE A 101 14.52 -7.42 3.35
CA ILE A 101 13.16 -7.05 2.99
C ILE A 101 12.57 -8.15 2.12
N ASN A 102 11.34 -8.56 2.44
CA ASN A 102 10.56 -9.42 1.57
C ASN A 102 10.11 -8.63 0.33
N LEU A 103 10.85 -8.79 -0.77
CA LEU A 103 10.60 -8.07 -2.02
C LEU A 103 9.28 -8.52 -2.67
N ASP A 104 8.92 -9.79 -2.59
CA ASP A 104 7.66 -10.30 -3.15
C ASP A 104 6.46 -9.68 -2.42
N GLU A 105 6.52 -9.57 -1.10
CA GLU A 105 5.52 -8.86 -0.32
C GLU A 105 5.51 -7.36 -0.63
N LEU A 106 6.68 -6.76 -0.79
CA LEU A 106 6.78 -5.34 -1.13
C LEU A 106 6.15 -5.04 -2.49
N PHE A 107 6.41 -5.87 -3.50
CA PHE A 107 5.95 -5.68 -4.88
C PHE A 107 4.51 -6.11 -5.10
N SER A 108 4.01 -7.08 -4.33
CA SER A 108 2.61 -7.49 -4.39
C SER A 108 1.64 -6.49 -3.73
N LYS A 109 2.13 -5.63 -2.83
CA LYS A 109 1.29 -4.60 -2.21
C LYS A 109 1.05 -3.44 -3.20
N PRO A 110 -0.21 -3.17 -3.60
CA PRO A 110 -0.52 -2.01 -4.43
C PRO A 110 -0.12 -0.70 -3.73
N ASP A 111 0.13 0.35 -4.51
CA ASP A 111 0.35 1.68 -3.95
C ASP A 111 -0.99 2.28 -3.53
N MET A 112 -0.99 3.17 -2.54
CA MET A 112 -2.21 3.87 -2.15
C MET A 112 -2.36 5.13 -2.98
N VAL A 113 -3.55 5.35 -3.54
CA VAL A 113 -3.93 6.56 -4.26
C VAL A 113 -4.96 7.34 -3.44
N ARG A 114 -4.89 8.66 -3.55
CA ARG A 114 -5.83 9.59 -2.92
C ARG A 114 -6.78 10.15 -3.98
N TYR A 115 -8.08 10.10 -3.70
CA TYR A 115 -9.12 10.78 -4.46
C TYR A 115 -9.84 11.81 -3.59
N ASP A 116 -9.89 13.07 -4.02
CA ASP A 116 -10.63 14.09 -3.30
C ASP A 116 -12.15 13.91 -3.48
N ILE A 117 -12.90 14.11 -2.40
CA ILE A 117 -14.36 14.05 -2.34
C ILE A 117 -14.90 15.30 -1.65
N LYS A 118 -16.23 15.45 -1.54
CA LYS A 118 -16.87 16.67 -1.05
C LYS A 118 -16.32 17.19 0.29
N ASP A 119 -16.24 16.30 1.28
CA ASP A 119 -15.90 16.65 2.67
C ASP A 119 -14.51 16.11 3.08
N GLY A 120 -13.65 15.75 2.12
CA GLY A 120 -12.32 15.23 2.41
C GLY A 120 -11.72 14.44 1.26
N TYR A 121 -11.19 13.25 1.56
CA TYR A 121 -10.60 12.37 0.54
C TYR A 121 -10.77 10.89 0.88
N VAL A 122 -10.64 10.04 -0.15
CA VAL A 122 -10.61 8.58 -0.06
C VAL A 122 -9.20 8.10 -0.36
N LEU A 123 -8.68 7.20 0.49
CA LEU A 123 -7.45 6.45 0.25
C LEU A 123 -7.82 5.01 -0.09
N VAL A 124 -7.36 4.53 -1.25
CA VAL A 124 -7.55 3.13 -1.68
C VAL A 124 -6.30 2.64 -2.43
N PRO A 125 -6.13 1.32 -2.59
CA PRO A 125 -5.16 0.78 -3.55
C PRO A 125 -5.33 1.30 -4.98
N ASP A 126 -4.21 1.51 -5.68
CA ASP A 126 -4.13 2.05 -7.05
C ASP A 126 -4.70 1.09 -8.11
N ASN A 127 -4.85 -0.19 -7.77
CA ASN A 127 -5.43 -1.22 -8.63
C ASN A 127 -6.96 -1.35 -8.52
N TRP A 128 -7.63 -0.52 -7.69
CA TRP A 128 -9.10 -0.50 -7.60
C TRP A 128 -9.73 0.28 -8.77
N ILE A 129 -10.85 -0.22 -9.27
CA ILE A 129 -11.58 0.43 -10.38
C ILE A 129 -12.63 1.40 -9.81
N VAL A 130 -12.54 2.68 -10.16
CA VAL A 130 -13.54 3.69 -9.74
C VAL A 130 -14.78 3.61 -10.64
N ALA A 131 -15.92 3.21 -10.06
CA ALA A 131 -17.18 2.98 -10.77
C ALA A 131 -17.85 4.29 -11.24
N ASN A 132 -17.83 5.33 -10.42
CA ASN A 132 -18.51 6.63 -10.64
C ASN A 132 -17.61 7.84 -10.33
N PRO A 133 -16.46 7.99 -11.01
CA PRO A 133 -15.51 9.07 -10.72
C PRO A 133 -16.11 10.48 -10.76
N GLU A 134 -17.14 10.68 -11.59
CA GLU A 134 -17.84 11.96 -11.73
C GLU A 134 -18.62 12.39 -10.48
N ASP A 135 -19.02 11.45 -9.63
CA ASP A 135 -19.83 11.71 -8.43
C ASP A 135 -18.95 12.13 -7.23
N ALA A 136 -17.61 12.00 -7.32
CA ALA A 136 -16.67 12.15 -6.20
C ALA A 136 -16.84 13.48 -5.44
N LYS A 137 -16.87 14.59 -6.17
CA LYS A 137 -16.96 15.95 -5.63
C LYS A 137 -18.26 16.25 -4.88
N ASP A 138 -19.31 15.46 -5.13
CA ASP A 138 -20.66 15.67 -4.58
C ASP A 138 -20.99 14.65 -3.48
N CYS A 139 -20.08 13.71 -3.22
CA CYS A 139 -20.25 12.64 -2.23
C CYS A 139 -19.35 12.84 -1.01
N SER A 140 -19.87 12.51 0.17
CA SER A 140 -19.10 12.52 1.43
C SER A 140 -18.57 11.13 1.79
N TYR A 141 -19.15 10.05 1.26
CA TYR A 141 -18.76 8.69 1.58
C TYR A 141 -18.32 7.91 0.34
N ALA A 142 -17.74 6.74 0.60
CA ALA A 142 -17.42 5.76 -0.42
C ALA A 142 -17.67 4.34 0.08
N GLY A 143 -17.90 3.45 -0.87
CA GLY A 143 -18.01 2.02 -0.63
C GLY A 143 -17.19 1.22 -1.63
N VAL A 144 -17.07 -0.07 -1.34
CA VAL A 144 -16.36 -1.03 -2.16
C VAL A 144 -17.30 -2.16 -2.58
N ILE A 145 -17.14 -2.63 -3.82
CA ILE A 145 -17.72 -3.89 -4.26
C ILE A 145 -16.62 -4.95 -4.24
N GLU A 146 -16.89 -6.05 -3.55
CA GLU A 146 -15.98 -7.18 -3.43
C GLU A 146 -16.67 -8.47 -3.86
N CYS A 147 -15.91 -9.36 -4.50
CA CYS A 147 -16.34 -10.71 -4.80
C CYS A 147 -15.84 -11.66 -3.70
N ARG A 148 -16.74 -12.44 -3.12
CA ARG A 148 -16.39 -13.45 -2.08
C ARG A 148 -15.33 -14.44 -2.58
N ARG A 149 -15.40 -14.80 -3.86
CA ARG A 149 -14.58 -15.82 -4.51
C ARG A 149 -13.43 -15.18 -5.30
N LYS A 150 -12.18 -15.49 -4.90
CA LYS A 150 -10.96 -14.90 -5.50
C LYS A 150 -10.61 -15.48 -6.87
N ASP A 151 -10.98 -16.72 -7.15
CA ASP A 151 -10.68 -17.46 -8.39
C ASP A 151 -11.35 -16.86 -9.64
N PHE A 152 -12.41 -16.08 -9.47
CA PHE A 152 -13.01 -15.31 -10.57
C PHE A 152 -12.19 -14.08 -10.99
N ASN A 153 -11.16 -13.73 -10.21
CA ASN A 153 -10.27 -12.59 -10.44
C ASN A 153 -11.05 -11.28 -10.66
N VAL A 154 -12.09 -11.06 -9.86
CA VAL A 154 -12.88 -9.82 -9.88
C VAL A 154 -12.09 -8.74 -9.13
N PRO A 155 -11.77 -7.60 -9.75
CA PRO A 155 -11.10 -6.50 -9.06
C PRO A 155 -12.05 -5.87 -8.04
N HIS A 156 -11.48 -5.11 -7.10
CA HIS A 156 -12.29 -4.27 -6.21
C HIS A 156 -12.79 -3.05 -6.98
N PHE A 157 -14.03 -2.66 -6.73
CA PHE A 157 -14.61 -1.44 -7.31
C PHE A 157 -14.90 -0.42 -6.23
N LEU A 158 -14.31 0.77 -6.35
CA LEU A 158 -14.65 1.92 -5.52
C LEU A 158 -15.90 2.59 -6.09
N PHE A 159 -16.86 2.94 -5.23
CA PHE A 159 -17.95 3.84 -5.60
C PHE A 159 -18.15 4.94 -4.57
N TYR A 160 -18.41 6.16 -5.03
CA TYR A 160 -18.75 7.30 -4.18
C TYR A 160 -20.25 7.35 -3.91
N THR A 161 -20.65 7.77 -2.71
CA THR A 161 -22.05 7.80 -2.29
C THR A 161 -22.29 8.79 -1.14
N ASN A 162 -23.55 9.19 -0.96
CA ASN A 162 -24.02 9.89 0.25
C ASN A 162 -24.87 8.98 1.16
N ARG A 163 -24.93 7.68 0.84
CA ARG A 163 -25.66 6.66 1.61
C ARG A 163 -24.69 5.85 2.46
N ARG A 164 -25.12 5.45 3.65
CA ARG A 164 -24.44 4.48 4.50
C ARG A 164 -24.81 3.05 4.09
N SER A 165 -24.03 2.06 4.52
CA SER A 165 -24.20 0.65 4.13
C SER A 165 -25.61 0.08 4.39
N ASN A 166 -26.26 0.49 5.49
CA ASN A 166 -27.64 0.09 5.82
C ASN A 166 -28.71 0.68 4.88
N GLU A 167 -28.37 1.68 4.07
CA GLU A 167 -29.25 2.33 3.09
C GLU A 167 -29.04 1.81 1.65
N TYR A 168 -28.18 0.80 1.47
CA TYR A 168 -27.92 0.17 0.18
C TYR A 168 -29.08 -0.76 -0.20
N ASP A 169 -30.18 -0.20 -0.67
CA ASP A 169 -31.28 -0.94 -1.26
C ASP A 169 -30.89 -1.61 -2.61
N LYS A 170 -31.72 -2.54 -3.08
CA LYS A 170 -31.46 -3.26 -4.34
C LYS A 170 -31.29 -2.32 -5.54
N LYS A 171 -32.11 -1.27 -5.63
CA LYS A 171 -32.08 -0.32 -6.76
C LYS A 171 -30.76 0.46 -6.78
N PHE A 172 -30.25 0.85 -5.61
CA PHE A 172 -28.96 1.47 -5.46
C PHE A 172 -27.84 0.52 -5.89
N ARG A 173 -27.81 -0.71 -5.36
CA ARG A 173 -26.82 -1.72 -5.74
C ARG A 173 -26.81 -2.00 -7.25
N ASP A 174 -27.99 -2.17 -7.85
CA ASP A 174 -28.15 -2.38 -9.29
C ASP A 174 -27.63 -1.18 -10.10
N SER A 175 -27.87 0.05 -9.62
CA SER A 175 -27.36 1.26 -10.27
C SER A 175 -25.83 1.33 -10.26
N ILE A 176 -25.19 0.97 -9.15
CA ILE A 176 -23.73 0.91 -9.02
C ILE A 176 -23.17 -0.22 -9.88
N ASN A 177 -23.78 -1.41 -9.85
CA ASN A 177 -23.39 -2.56 -10.67
C ASN A 177 -23.38 -2.23 -12.17
N LYS A 178 -24.38 -1.47 -12.64
CA LYS A 178 -24.42 -1.00 -14.04
C LYS A 178 -23.23 -0.11 -14.38
N ARG A 179 -22.78 0.73 -13.45
CA ARG A 179 -21.57 1.55 -13.63
C ARG A 179 -20.31 0.68 -13.68
N CYS A 180 -20.24 -0.37 -12.87
CA CYS A 180 -19.14 -1.34 -12.93
C CYS A 180 -19.10 -2.09 -14.28
N CYS A 181 -20.25 -2.50 -14.83
CA CYS A 181 -20.32 -3.08 -16.18
C CYS A 181 -19.73 -2.17 -17.25
N ASN A 182 -19.92 -0.85 -17.14
CA ASN A 182 -19.38 0.11 -18.09
C ASN A 182 -17.85 0.25 -17.96
N LYS A 183 -17.30 0.13 -16.75
CA LYS A 183 -15.86 0.25 -16.49
C LYS A 183 -15.09 -1.05 -16.76
N TRP A 184 -15.72 -2.19 -16.48
CA TRP A 184 -15.12 -3.51 -16.64
C TRP A 184 -16.16 -4.47 -17.25
N PRO A 185 -16.19 -4.64 -18.59
CA PRO A 185 -17.24 -5.39 -19.27
C PRO A 185 -17.49 -6.81 -18.75
N LYS A 186 -16.43 -7.48 -18.26
CA LYS A 186 -16.49 -8.81 -17.63
C LYS A 186 -17.38 -8.85 -16.38
N PHE A 187 -17.61 -7.71 -15.73
CA PHE A 187 -18.55 -7.62 -14.60
C PHE A 187 -19.97 -8.07 -14.97
N THR A 188 -20.39 -7.87 -16.23
CA THR A 188 -21.70 -8.34 -16.72
C THR A 188 -21.83 -9.85 -16.65
N GLU A 189 -20.74 -10.57 -16.95
CA GLU A 189 -20.70 -12.02 -16.85
C GLU A 189 -20.76 -12.47 -15.39
N ILE A 190 -20.02 -11.80 -14.51
CA ILE A 190 -20.06 -12.06 -13.06
C ILE A 190 -21.47 -11.89 -12.49
N LEU A 191 -22.18 -10.83 -12.87
CA LEU A 191 -23.56 -10.61 -12.44
C LEU A 191 -24.50 -11.74 -12.87
N ARG A 192 -24.32 -12.31 -14.06
CA ARG A 192 -25.14 -13.43 -14.56
C ARG A 192 -24.87 -14.74 -13.84
N GLN A 193 -23.71 -14.87 -13.18
CA GLN A 193 -23.30 -16.07 -12.46
C GLN A 193 -23.63 -16.00 -10.96
N GLN A 194 -24.16 -14.88 -10.46
CA GLN A 194 -24.58 -14.79 -9.06
C GLN A 194 -25.74 -15.73 -8.78
N VAL A 195 -25.73 -16.30 -7.58
CA VAL A 195 -26.77 -17.22 -7.10
C VAL A 195 -27.33 -16.60 -5.83
N GLU A 196 -28.65 -16.48 -5.73
CA GLU A 196 -29.27 -15.99 -4.50
C GLU A 196 -29.44 -17.16 -3.52
N PRO A 197 -29.21 -16.97 -2.22
CA PRO A 197 -29.49 -18.00 -1.23
C PRO A 197 -31.00 -18.26 -1.14
N ILE A 198 -31.37 -19.53 -1.04
CA ILE A 198 -32.74 -19.98 -0.84
C ILE A 198 -32.85 -20.45 0.61
N ASP A 199 -33.55 -19.69 1.45
CA ASP A 199 -33.74 -20.04 2.86
C ASP A 199 -34.54 -21.36 3.00
N ASP A 200 -34.14 -22.20 3.96
CA ASP A 200 -34.88 -23.41 4.33
C ASP A 200 -35.99 -23.06 5.34
N PRO A 201 -37.29 -23.12 4.95
CA PRO A 201 -38.39 -22.80 5.86
C PRO A 201 -38.49 -23.76 7.05
N LYS A 202 -37.91 -24.96 6.93
CA LYS A 202 -37.94 -25.99 7.99
C LYS A 202 -36.77 -25.87 8.97
N ASN A 203 -35.67 -25.24 8.55
CA ASN A 203 -34.45 -25.07 9.35
C ASN A 203 -33.96 -23.61 9.28
N PRO A 204 -34.50 -22.70 10.11
CA PRO A 204 -34.12 -21.30 10.11
C PRO A 204 -32.60 -21.10 10.23
N GLY A 205 -32.04 -20.27 9.34
CA GLY A 205 -30.60 -20.01 9.26
C GLY A 205 -29.82 -20.88 8.28
N HIS A 206 -30.44 -21.94 7.73
CA HIS A 206 -29.84 -22.78 6.69
C HIS A 206 -30.36 -22.41 5.29
N GLN A 207 -29.51 -22.60 4.28
CA GLN A 207 -29.86 -22.40 2.87
C GLN A 207 -29.99 -23.75 2.15
N LEU A 208 -31.08 -23.93 1.38
CA LEU A 208 -31.34 -25.13 0.57
C LEU A 208 -30.32 -25.31 -0.56
N ASN A 209 -29.73 -24.23 -1.06
CA ASN A 209 -28.74 -24.22 -2.14
C ASN A 209 -27.36 -23.73 -1.65
N ALA A 210 -27.00 -24.01 -0.39
CA ALA A 210 -25.75 -23.51 0.21
C ALA A 210 -24.50 -23.80 -0.63
N ASP A 211 -24.35 -25.02 -1.17
CA ASP A 211 -23.18 -25.40 -1.96
C ASP A 211 -23.06 -24.59 -3.27
N GLU A 212 -24.17 -24.45 -3.99
CA GLU A 212 -24.24 -23.67 -5.24
C GLU A 212 -23.99 -22.18 -4.94
N TRP A 213 -24.63 -21.66 -3.90
CA TRP A 213 -24.44 -20.28 -3.46
C TRP A 213 -22.99 -20.00 -3.08
N MET A 214 -22.33 -20.89 -2.34
CA MET A 214 -20.94 -20.72 -1.94
C MET A 214 -19.95 -20.87 -3.10
N ALA A 215 -20.32 -21.58 -4.16
CA ALA A 215 -19.52 -21.71 -5.38
C ALA A 215 -19.64 -20.50 -6.31
N ALA A 216 -20.71 -19.73 -6.22
CA ALA A 216 -20.97 -18.56 -7.08
C ALA A 216 -20.10 -17.33 -6.74
N PRO A 217 -19.82 -16.45 -7.72
CA PRO A 217 -19.08 -15.20 -7.52
C PRO A 217 -19.95 -14.10 -6.92
N ASN A 218 -20.46 -14.34 -5.70
CA ASN A 218 -21.35 -13.39 -5.04
C ASN A 218 -20.63 -12.08 -4.73
N LEU A 219 -21.27 -10.99 -5.14
CA LEU A 219 -20.79 -9.63 -4.96
C LEU A 219 -21.43 -9.03 -3.71
N GLY A 220 -20.61 -8.47 -2.83
CA GLY A 220 -21.03 -7.65 -1.70
C GLY A 220 -20.75 -6.18 -1.95
N HIS A 221 -21.66 -5.31 -1.50
CA HIS A 221 -21.47 -3.86 -1.44
C HIS A 221 -21.24 -3.46 0.00
N PHE A 222 -20.06 -2.95 0.29
CA PHE A 222 -19.65 -2.57 1.64
C PHE A 222 -19.35 -1.08 1.68
N GLU A 223 -19.58 -0.47 2.82
CA GLU A 223 -19.11 0.88 3.09
C GLU A 223 -17.63 0.84 3.47
N LEU A 224 -16.86 1.84 3.02
CA LEU A 224 -15.48 2.00 3.48
C LEU A 224 -15.45 2.59 4.89
N TYR A 225 -14.49 2.15 5.68
CA TYR A 225 -14.21 2.72 6.99
C TYR A 225 -14.02 4.24 6.88
N VAL A 226 -14.77 4.99 7.69
CA VAL A 226 -14.61 6.43 7.82
C VAL A 226 -13.78 6.69 9.06
N LYS A 227 -12.62 7.31 8.86
CA LYS A 227 -11.69 7.60 9.94
C LYS A 227 -12.38 8.46 11.01
N ASP A 228 -12.25 8.02 12.26
CA ASP A 228 -12.75 8.69 13.47
C ASP A 228 -14.30 8.75 13.62
N GLU A 229 -15.09 8.16 12.71
CA GLU A 229 -16.57 8.16 12.79
C GLU A 229 -17.19 6.82 13.22
N SER A 230 -16.42 5.74 13.25
CA SER A 230 -16.96 4.38 13.31
C SER A 230 -16.83 3.72 14.70
N ASP A 231 -17.66 2.72 15.00
CA ASP A 231 -17.64 1.91 16.25
C ASP A 231 -16.42 0.97 16.40
N TYR A 232 -15.43 1.08 15.52
CA TYR A 232 -14.25 0.24 15.55
C TYR A 232 -13.25 0.71 16.63
N PRO A 233 -12.46 -0.21 17.21
CA PRO A 233 -11.48 0.16 18.22
C PRO A 233 -10.42 1.12 17.64
N ALA A 234 -9.79 1.93 18.50
CA ALA A 234 -8.81 2.94 18.08
C ALA A 234 -7.60 2.40 17.29
N ASN A 235 -7.32 1.09 17.40
CA ASN A 235 -6.27 0.39 16.66
C ASN A 235 -6.79 -0.42 15.45
N TYR A 236 -8.00 -0.13 14.98
CA TYR A 236 -8.57 -0.82 13.83
C TYR A 236 -7.80 -0.48 12.55
N GLU A 237 -7.27 -1.51 11.91
CA GLU A 237 -6.67 -1.41 10.59
C GLU A 237 -7.71 -1.80 9.53
N PRO A 238 -8.21 -0.84 8.73
CA PRO A 238 -9.20 -1.16 7.72
C PRO A 238 -8.59 -2.07 6.63
N PRO A 239 -9.39 -2.97 6.04
CA PRO A 239 -8.94 -3.82 4.94
C PRO A 239 -8.24 -3.01 3.86
N PHE A 240 -7.06 -3.48 3.43
CA PHE A 240 -6.21 -2.83 2.42
C PHE A 240 -5.77 -1.39 2.76
N GLY A 241 -5.94 -0.95 4.02
CA GLY A 241 -5.73 0.45 4.40
C GLY A 241 -6.75 1.41 3.74
N ALA A 242 -7.82 0.89 3.15
CA ALA A 242 -8.81 1.65 2.42
C ALA A 242 -9.73 2.42 3.39
N MET A 243 -9.83 3.73 3.23
CA MET A 243 -10.59 4.56 4.16
C MET A 243 -11.05 5.89 3.54
N VAL A 244 -12.13 6.44 4.11
CA VAL A 244 -12.54 7.83 3.94
C VAL A 244 -11.93 8.66 5.06
N VAL A 245 -11.39 9.82 4.74
CA VAL A 245 -10.91 10.81 5.72
C VAL A 245 -11.61 12.12 5.47
N HIS A 246 -12.46 12.53 6.42
CA HIS A 246 -13.05 13.85 6.39
C HIS A 246 -12.05 14.90 6.86
N THR A 247 -11.94 15.99 6.11
CA THR A 247 -11.19 17.16 6.55
C THR A 247 -12.15 18.13 7.21
N ALA A 248 -11.86 18.56 8.43
CA ALA A 248 -12.67 19.57 9.11
C ALA A 248 -12.90 20.76 8.18
N LYS A 249 -14.16 21.19 8.03
CA LYS A 249 -14.48 22.45 7.35
C LYS A 249 -13.66 23.55 8.04
N LYS A 250 -12.79 24.23 7.27
CA LYS A 250 -12.28 25.53 7.72
C LYS A 250 -13.51 26.37 8.01
N GLY A 251 -13.68 26.74 9.29
CA GLY A 251 -14.86 27.46 9.75
C GLY A 251 -15.15 28.66 8.85
N GLU A 252 -16.41 28.77 8.47
CA GLU A 252 -17.01 30.05 8.08
C GLU A 252 -17.10 30.97 9.30
#